data_AF-A0A7G3BUU7-F1
#
_entry.id   AF-A0A7G3BUU7-F1
#
_cell.length_a   1.000
_cell.length_b   1.000
_cell.length_c   1.000
_cell.angle_alpha   90.00
_cell.angle_beta   90.00
_cell.angle_gamma   90.00
#
_symmetry.space_group_name_H-M   'P 1'
#
loop_
_entity.id
_entity.type
_entity.pdbx_description
1 polymer ?
#
loop_
_entity_poly.entity_id
_entity_poly.type
_entity_poly.pdbx_seq_one_letter_code
_entity_poly.pdbx_strand_id
1 'polypeptide(L)'
;MTNKSADLDYEIFLIDHLERFVFSNLKSYLHSPLRTLHPTLLLVKSEERFKSMIYYLHSIDLFKESEIEKQIRLYPYLDPETNPGVERDTVRKLDSEMLPKHYDEVLTAIKKFRFAVQNQVGMHQISELRKQTFHIYAFHQDTKNIELVPNEIKTHIEQTQRSDLSYENHRLKIESFTEYFETLYTAYSNDSEPLWKLLGFTDTTFQTIQKFHRLSNISNKNQRQLNELKRLSGGQDVRFEILIDYAVEKANNYFNCSLINHYEAKVRSLEHKNNMIDQLLGIEPSAFKSPYRKKRPKRHKDYFYPHNIDQLNKMKKDNNRIKSNCKTEAERLKNPENEQDSSDTTKDHFNFTLKLLDSNPDLKMRLKKLI
;
A
#
# COMPACT_ATOMS: atom_id res chain seq x y z
N MET A 1 14.02 0.84 -36.66
CA MET A 1 14.34 2.04 -35.85
C MET A 1 13.05 2.83 -35.53
N THR A 2 11.99 2.21 -35.01
CA THR A 2 10.63 2.81 -35.06
C THR A 2 9.74 2.61 -33.83
N ASN A 3 10.24 2.11 -32.68
CA ASN A 3 9.36 1.89 -31.51
C ASN A 3 9.43 2.98 -30.42
N LYS A 4 10.54 3.72 -30.29
CA LYS A 4 10.68 4.69 -29.17
C LYS A 4 9.72 5.87 -29.24
N SER A 5 9.34 6.35 -30.43
CA SER A 5 8.39 7.45 -30.58
C SER A 5 6.95 7.00 -30.32
N ALA A 6 6.57 5.83 -30.86
CA ALA A 6 5.23 5.26 -30.66
C ALA A 6 4.94 4.92 -29.19
N ASP A 7 5.94 4.41 -28.47
CA ASP A 7 5.84 4.14 -27.04
C ASP A 7 5.64 5.44 -26.23
N LEU A 8 6.31 6.53 -26.63
CA LEU A 8 6.17 7.84 -25.94
C LEU A 8 4.81 8.46 -26.21
N ASP A 9 4.35 8.41 -27.46
CA ASP A 9 3.04 8.92 -27.86
C ASP A 9 1.91 8.20 -27.11
N TYR A 10 2.06 6.90 -26.86
CA TYR A 10 1.12 6.13 -26.05
C TYR A 10 1.10 6.57 -24.57
N GLU A 11 2.27 6.75 -23.96
CA GLU A 11 2.37 7.22 -22.58
C GLU A 11 1.75 8.63 -22.42
N ILE A 12 2.01 9.52 -23.37
CA ILE A 12 1.41 10.86 -23.43
C ILE A 12 -0.10 10.77 -23.61
N PHE A 13 -0.58 9.93 -24.53
CA PHE A 13 -2.00 9.73 -24.79
C PHE A 13 -2.78 9.34 -23.53
N LEU A 14 -2.24 8.43 -22.72
CA LEU A 14 -2.88 7.99 -21.48
C LEU A 14 -3.00 9.12 -20.46
N ILE A 15 -1.93 9.87 -20.25
CA ILE A 15 -1.93 11.00 -19.32
C ILE A 15 -2.82 12.14 -19.83
N ASP A 16 -2.88 12.39 -21.14
CA ASP A 16 -3.80 13.36 -21.74
C ASP A 16 -5.27 13.05 -21.40
N HIS A 17 -5.67 11.79 -21.52
CA HIS A 17 -7.05 11.38 -21.23
C HIS A 17 -7.35 11.47 -19.74
N LEU A 18 -6.42 11.04 -18.90
CA LEU A 18 -6.54 11.18 -17.45
C LEU A 18 -6.66 12.64 -17.03
N GLU A 19 -5.77 13.50 -17.54
CA GLU A 19 -5.73 14.93 -17.26
C GLU A 19 -7.04 15.60 -17.70
N ARG A 20 -7.51 15.36 -18.92
CA ARG A 20 -8.80 15.86 -19.41
C ARG A 20 -9.95 15.44 -18.51
N PHE A 21 -9.97 14.19 -18.08
CA PHE A 21 -11.02 13.68 -17.18
C PHE A 21 -10.98 14.37 -15.81
N VAL A 22 -9.80 14.53 -15.20
CA VAL A 22 -9.61 15.27 -13.95
C VAL A 22 -10.13 16.70 -14.07
N PHE A 23 -9.75 17.42 -15.14
CA PHE A 23 -10.23 18.79 -15.36
C PHE A 23 -11.73 18.85 -15.64
N SER A 24 -12.29 17.86 -16.34
CA SER A 24 -13.73 17.73 -16.55
C SER A 24 -14.47 17.56 -15.22
N ASN A 25 -13.96 16.72 -14.30
CA ASN A 25 -14.55 16.55 -12.97
C ASN A 25 -14.46 17.85 -12.16
N LEU A 26 -13.29 18.50 -12.15
CA LEU A 26 -13.12 19.80 -11.51
C LEU A 26 -14.08 20.86 -12.06
N LYS A 27 -14.43 20.80 -13.35
CA LYS A 27 -15.33 21.79 -13.98
C LYS A 27 -16.81 21.48 -13.80
N SER A 28 -17.19 20.20 -13.90
CA SER A 28 -18.59 19.79 -14.05
C SER A 28 -19.20 19.21 -12.78
N TYR A 29 -18.38 18.67 -11.88
CA TYR A 29 -18.89 17.95 -10.72
C TYR A 29 -19.67 18.89 -9.79
N LEU A 30 -20.82 18.40 -9.29
CA LEU A 30 -21.70 19.19 -8.42
C LEU A 30 -21.01 19.58 -7.11
N HIS A 31 -20.09 18.74 -6.65
CA HIS A 31 -19.25 18.97 -5.48
C HIS A 31 -17.87 19.52 -5.87
N SER A 32 -17.73 20.12 -7.05
CA SER A 32 -16.47 20.72 -7.46
C SER A 32 -15.99 21.75 -6.42
N PRO A 33 -14.70 21.71 -6.04
CA PRO A 33 -14.08 22.71 -5.17
C PRO A 33 -14.26 24.15 -5.64
N LEU A 34 -14.27 24.29 -6.97
CA LEU A 34 -14.25 25.58 -7.64
C LEU A 34 -15.59 26.30 -7.45
N ARG A 35 -16.68 25.58 -7.17
CA ARG A 35 -17.97 26.20 -6.86
C ARG A 35 -17.90 27.08 -5.62
N THR A 36 -17.04 26.74 -4.65
CA THR A 36 -16.87 27.49 -3.40
C THR A 36 -15.69 28.45 -3.47
N LEU A 37 -14.57 28.03 -4.06
CA LEU A 37 -13.33 28.82 -4.05
C LEU A 37 -13.24 29.86 -5.16
N HIS A 38 -13.66 29.49 -6.38
CA HIS A 38 -13.54 30.33 -7.57
C HIS A 38 -14.65 30.03 -8.58
N PRO A 39 -15.92 30.36 -8.26
CA PRO A 39 -17.08 29.96 -9.06
C PRO A 39 -17.04 30.52 -10.49
N THR A 40 -16.35 31.63 -10.71
CA THR A 40 -16.14 32.23 -12.03
C THR A 40 -15.32 31.35 -12.97
N LEU A 41 -14.47 30.45 -12.45
CA LEU A 41 -13.70 29.50 -13.27
C LEU A 41 -14.59 28.48 -13.98
N LEU A 42 -15.78 28.18 -13.42
CA LEU A 42 -16.74 27.28 -14.04
C LEU A 42 -17.31 27.84 -15.35
N LEU A 43 -17.28 29.17 -15.50
CA LEU A 43 -17.77 29.88 -16.68
C LEU A 43 -16.72 29.98 -17.80
N VAL A 44 -15.47 29.58 -17.54
CA VAL A 44 -14.39 29.62 -18.53
C VAL A 44 -14.66 28.61 -19.64
N LYS A 45 -14.91 29.09 -20.86
CA LYS A 45 -15.24 28.23 -22.01
C LYS A 45 -14.03 27.48 -22.58
N SER A 46 -12.87 28.14 -22.65
CA SER A 46 -11.63 27.54 -23.15
C SER A 46 -11.07 26.52 -22.15
N GLU A 47 -10.84 25.29 -22.61
CA GLU A 47 -10.25 24.22 -21.81
C GLU A 47 -8.81 24.56 -21.39
N GLU A 48 -7.99 25.05 -22.32
CA GLU A 48 -6.61 25.46 -22.05
C GLU A 48 -6.54 26.57 -21.00
N ARG A 49 -7.37 27.59 -21.14
CA ARG A 49 -7.43 28.69 -20.16
C ARG A 49 -7.87 28.19 -18.79
N PHE A 50 -8.83 27.27 -18.74
CA PHE A 50 -9.25 26.64 -17.49
C PHE A 50 -8.11 25.84 -16.86
N LYS A 51 -7.42 24.99 -17.63
CA LYS A 51 -6.25 24.22 -17.20
C LYS A 51 -5.15 25.11 -16.62
N SER A 52 -4.77 26.17 -17.32
CA SER A 52 -3.76 27.12 -16.84
C SER A 52 -4.16 27.78 -15.53
N MET A 53 -5.44 28.15 -15.38
CA MET A 53 -5.95 28.75 -14.15
C MET A 53 -5.91 27.76 -12.98
N ILE A 54 -6.31 26.50 -13.18
CA ILE A 54 -6.22 25.49 -12.13
C ILE A 54 -4.77 25.20 -11.74
N TYR A 55 -3.85 25.10 -12.70
CA TYR A 55 -2.44 24.92 -12.37
C TYR A 55 -1.83 26.12 -11.66
N TYR A 56 -2.29 27.33 -11.97
CA TYR A 56 -1.93 28.52 -11.21
C TYR A 56 -2.44 28.41 -9.77
N LEU A 57 -3.71 28.05 -9.56
CA LEU A 57 -4.27 27.82 -8.22
C LEU A 57 -3.53 26.71 -7.45
N HIS A 58 -3.10 25.64 -8.14
CA HIS A 58 -2.25 24.59 -7.59
C HIS A 58 -0.88 25.13 -7.16
N SER A 59 -0.26 26.01 -7.97
CA SER A 59 1.06 26.59 -7.65
C SER A 59 1.07 27.56 -6.47
N ILE A 60 -0.07 28.16 -6.13
CA ILE A 60 -0.22 29.02 -4.94
C ILE A 60 -0.73 28.24 -3.72
N ASP A 61 -0.56 26.91 -3.74
CA ASP A 61 -0.92 26.00 -2.65
C ASP A 61 -2.42 25.96 -2.30
N LEU A 62 -3.32 26.46 -3.16
CA LEU A 62 -4.77 26.42 -2.88
C LEU A 62 -5.32 24.99 -2.86
N PHE A 63 -4.67 24.11 -3.62
CA PHE A 63 -4.96 22.68 -3.67
C PHE A 63 -4.14 21.89 -2.66
N LYS A 64 -3.21 22.49 -1.92
CA LYS A 64 -2.26 21.74 -1.10
C LYS A 64 -2.96 20.99 0.03
N GLU A 65 -2.71 19.69 0.10
CA GLU A 65 -3.19 18.83 1.17
C GLU A 65 -2.08 18.64 2.22
N SER A 66 -2.36 18.94 3.49
CA SER A 66 -1.44 18.56 4.56
C SER A 66 -1.48 17.05 4.81
N GLU A 67 -0.40 16.47 5.34
CA GLU A 67 -0.37 15.02 5.63
C GLU A 67 -1.50 14.61 6.59
N ILE A 68 -1.86 15.48 7.54
CA ILE A 68 -2.99 15.26 8.45
C ILE A 68 -4.32 15.22 7.68
N GLU A 69 -4.54 16.17 6.76
CA GLU A 69 -5.75 16.20 5.93
C GLU A 69 -5.84 14.98 5.01
N LYS A 70 -4.70 14.56 4.45
CA LYS A 70 -4.57 13.34 3.65
C LYS A 70 -4.90 12.09 4.47
N GLN A 71 -4.40 11.99 5.70
CA GLN A 71 -4.73 10.88 6.60
C GLN A 71 -6.22 10.86 6.93
N ILE A 72 -6.83 12.02 7.19
CA ILE A 72 -8.28 12.15 7.40
C ILE A 72 -9.06 11.73 6.14
N ARG A 73 -8.59 12.07 4.95
CA ARG A 73 -9.23 11.67 3.68
C ARG A 73 -9.12 10.18 3.39
N LEU A 74 -7.93 9.60 3.56
CA LEU A 74 -7.66 8.18 3.28
C LEU A 74 -8.28 7.28 4.36
N TYR A 75 -8.28 7.77 5.59
CA TYR A 75 -8.81 7.09 6.78
C TYR A 75 -9.80 8.02 7.50
N PRO A 76 -11.00 8.25 6.94
CA PRO A 76 -12.03 9.11 7.54
C PRO A 76 -12.59 8.57 8.87
N TYR A 77 -12.03 7.46 9.35
CA TYR A 77 -12.37 6.76 10.59
C TYR A 77 -11.13 6.61 11.48
N LEU A 78 -10.51 7.72 11.86
CA LEU A 78 -9.74 7.76 13.10
C LEU A 78 -10.73 7.95 14.25
N ASP A 79 -11.27 6.83 14.74
CA ASP A 79 -12.07 6.81 15.97
C ASP A 79 -11.10 6.92 17.17
N PRO A 80 -11.25 7.92 18.06
CA PRO A 80 -10.45 8.04 19.28
C PRO A 80 -10.47 6.78 20.15
N GLU A 81 -11.47 5.90 20.02
CA GLU A 81 -11.54 4.63 20.74
C GLU A 81 -10.54 3.57 20.22
N THR A 82 -10.04 3.72 18.98
CA THR A 82 -9.07 2.77 18.36
C THR A 82 -7.67 3.34 18.17
N ASN A 83 -7.49 4.66 18.34
CA ASN A 83 -6.17 5.33 18.32
C ASN A 83 -6.08 6.35 19.48
N PRO A 84 -5.57 5.95 20.66
CA PRO A 84 -5.47 6.83 21.81
C PRO A 84 -4.44 7.94 21.54
N GLY A 85 -4.90 9.19 21.41
CA GLY A 85 -4.06 10.36 21.17
C GLY A 85 -4.67 11.44 20.25
N VAL A 86 -5.78 11.16 19.57
CA VAL A 86 -6.46 12.12 18.70
C VAL A 86 -7.57 12.85 19.48
N GLU A 87 -7.47 14.17 19.61
CA GLU A 87 -8.45 15.01 20.32
C GLU A 87 -9.85 14.91 19.68
N ARG A 88 -10.89 14.78 20.51
CA ARG A 88 -12.29 14.54 20.09
C ARG A 88 -12.94 15.70 19.33
N ASP A 89 -12.31 16.87 19.29
CA ASP A 89 -12.92 18.12 18.80
C ASP A 89 -12.54 18.49 17.36
N THR A 90 -11.78 17.66 16.63
CA THR A 90 -11.66 17.83 15.18
C THR A 90 -12.93 17.32 14.51
N VAL A 91 -13.93 18.20 14.45
CA VAL A 91 -15.18 18.02 13.70
C VAL A 91 -14.87 17.42 12.32
N ARG A 92 -15.51 16.28 12.03
CA ARG A 92 -15.47 15.58 10.74
C ARG A 92 -15.71 16.57 9.61
N LYS A 93 -14.70 16.83 8.78
CA LYS A 93 -14.93 17.49 7.50
C LYS A 93 -15.57 16.49 6.55
N LEU A 94 -16.73 16.81 5.98
CA LEU A 94 -17.29 15.99 4.90
C LEU A 94 -16.32 15.98 3.70
N ASP A 95 -16.36 14.93 2.86
CA ASP A 95 -15.58 14.87 1.61
C ASP A 95 -15.76 16.16 0.77
N SER A 96 -16.95 16.77 0.82
CA SER A 96 -17.26 18.06 0.19
C SER A 96 -16.51 19.27 0.74
N GLU A 97 -16.05 19.21 1.99
CA GLU A 97 -15.31 20.26 2.69
C GLU A 97 -13.80 20.16 2.48
N MET A 98 -13.33 19.05 1.91
CA MET A 98 -11.92 18.77 1.64
C MET A 98 -11.55 18.93 0.14
N LEU A 99 -12.53 19.11 -0.74
CA LEU A 99 -12.40 19.40 -2.17
C LEU A 99 -12.11 20.90 -2.33
N PRO A 100 -10.83 21.34 -2.48
CA PRO A 100 -9.93 21.04 -3.61
C PRO A 100 -8.73 20.13 -3.30
N LYS A 101 -8.45 19.88 -2.03
CA LYS A 101 -7.17 19.35 -1.58
C LYS A 101 -6.89 17.93 -2.08
N HIS A 102 -7.94 17.17 -2.33
CA HIS A 102 -7.87 15.80 -2.85
C HIS A 102 -7.15 15.69 -4.21
N TYR A 103 -7.16 16.76 -5.01
CA TYR A 103 -6.53 16.77 -6.32
C TYR A 103 -5.04 17.14 -6.27
N ASP A 104 -4.47 17.47 -5.11
CA ASP A 104 -3.06 17.88 -5.00
C ASP A 104 -2.10 16.84 -5.58
N GLU A 105 -2.20 15.61 -5.09
CA GLU A 105 -1.30 14.52 -5.46
C GLU A 105 -1.44 14.17 -6.94
N VAL A 106 -2.68 14.18 -7.45
CA VAL A 106 -3.00 13.91 -8.85
C VAL A 106 -2.43 15.01 -9.75
N LEU A 107 -2.68 16.28 -9.44
CA LEU A 107 -2.18 17.42 -10.22
C LEU A 107 -0.64 17.50 -10.17
N THR A 108 -0.05 17.21 -9.01
CA THR A 108 1.39 17.14 -8.83
C THR A 108 2.01 16.02 -9.67
N ALA A 109 1.40 14.83 -9.67
CA ALA A 109 1.88 13.69 -10.45
C ALA A 109 1.81 13.96 -11.96
N ILE A 110 0.69 14.50 -12.45
CA ILE A 110 0.55 14.92 -13.86
C ILE A 110 1.61 15.96 -14.22
N LYS A 111 1.83 16.99 -13.38
CA LYS A 111 2.88 18.01 -13.63
C LYS A 111 4.28 17.40 -13.71
N LYS A 112 4.61 16.47 -12.81
CA LYS A 112 5.91 15.76 -12.83
C LYS A 112 6.08 14.96 -14.12
N PHE A 113 5.05 14.25 -14.56
CA PHE A 113 5.07 13.53 -15.84
C PHE A 113 5.30 14.49 -17.02
N ARG A 114 4.52 15.58 -17.10
CA ARG A 114 4.66 16.59 -18.17
C ARG A 114 6.06 17.21 -18.21
N PHE A 115 6.62 17.52 -17.05
CA PHE A 115 7.97 18.03 -16.93
C PHE A 115 9.02 17.01 -17.42
N ALA A 116 8.86 15.73 -17.08
CA ALA A 116 9.77 14.68 -17.55
C ALA A 116 9.72 14.50 -19.08
N VAL A 117 8.52 14.57 -19.68
CA VAL A 117 8.34 14.54 -21.14
C VAL A 117 9.00 15.76 -21.80
N GLN A 118 8.78 16.97 -21.27
CA GLN A 118 9.38 18.20 -21.79
C GLN A 118 10.91 18.19 -21.73
N ASN A 119 11.49 17.61 -20.68
CA ASN A 119 12.95 17.50 -20.51
C ASN A 119 13.55 16.24 -21.19
N GLN A 120 12.77 15.53 -22.02
CA GLN A 120 13.24 14.35 -22.78
C GLN A 120 13.89 13.28 -21.90
N VAL A 121 13.33 13.09 -20.70
CA VAL A 121 13.79 12.07 -19.76
C VAL A 121 13.64 10.66 -20.38
N GLY A 122 14.50 9.72 -20.00
CA GLY A 122 14.49 8.37 -20.57
C GLY A 122 13.15 7.63 -20.43
N MET A 123 12.76 6.89 -21.48
CA MET A 123 11.45 6.20 -21.58
C MET A 123 11.08 5.34 -20.37
N HIS A 124 12.05 4.67 -19.74
CA HIS A 124 11.80 3.90 -18.52
C HIS A 124 11.23 4.78 -17.40
N GLN A 125 11.82 5.95 -17.17
CA GLN A 125 11.36 6.88 -16.13
C GLN A 125 10.01 7.51 -16.51
N ILE A 126 9.75 7.78 -17.80
CA ILE A 126 8.44 8.25 -18.27
C ILE A 126 7.33 7.22 -17.99
N SER A 127 7.57 5.95 -18.33
CA SER A 127 6.64 4.85 -18.03
C SER A 127 6.40 4.71 -16.52
N GLU A 128 7.44 4.79 -15.69
CA GLU A 128 7.28 4.74 -14.23
C GLU A 128 6.46 5.92 -13.69
N LEU A 129 6.70 7.14 -14.18
CA LEU A 129 5.90 8.32 -13.82
C LEU A 129 4.44 8.18 -14.25
N ARG A 130 4.17 7.59 -15.43
CA ARG A 130 2.79 7.31 -15.87
C ARG A 130 2.12 6.31 -14.94
N LYS A 131 2.78 5.19 -14.62
CA LYS A 131 2.25 4.18 -13.69
C LYS A 131 1.96 4.79 -12.32
N GLN A 132 2.89 5.58 -11.78
CA GLN A 132 2.69 6.29 -10.51
C GLN A 132 1.48 7.24 -10.57
N THR A 133 1.34 8.00 -11.66
CA THR A 133 0.19 8.91 -11.84
C THR A 133 -1.14 8.15 -11.90
N PHE A 134 -1.18 7.04 -12.64
CA PHE A 134 -2.36 6.18 -12.70
C PHE A 134 -2.66 5.50 -11.36
N HIS A 135 -1.64 5.10 -10.61
CA HIS A 135 -1.82 4.53 -9.26
C HIS A 135 -2.40 5.55 -8.29
N ILE A 136 -1.87 6.77 -8.24
CA ILE A 136 -2.41 7.86 -7.41
C ILE A 136 -3.89 8.11 -7.78
N TYR A 137 -4.20 8.18 -9.08
CA TYR A 137 -5.58 8.42 -9.50
C TYR A 137 -6.50 7.21 -9.29
N ALA A 138 -5.98 5.99 -9.42
CA ALA A 138 -6.76 4.77 -9.27
C ALA A 138 -7.41 4.65 -7.87
N PHE A 139 -6.82 5.26 -6.85
CA PHE A 139 -7.38 5.34 -5.50
C PHE A 139 -7.97 6.71 -5.15
N HIS A 140 -8.09 7.60 -6.13
CA HIS A 140 -8.75 8.87 -5.94
C HIS A 140 -10.26 8.68 -5.72
N GLN A 141 -10.92 9.66 -5.09
CA GLN A 141 -12.37 9.60 -4.83
C GLN A 141 -13.19 9.36 -6.10
N ASP A 142 -12.77 9.98 -7.21
CA ASP A 142 -13.45 9.93 -8.51
C ASP A 142 -13.56 8.51 -9.06
N THR A 143 -12.68 7.58 -8.64
CA THR A 143 -12.69 6.19 -9.11
C THR A 143 -13.52 5.26 -8.22
N LYS A 144 -14.14 5.76 -7.14
CA LYS A 144 -15.07 4.98 -6.31
C LYS A 144 -16.24 4.42 -7.11
N ASN A 145 -16.70 5.16 -8.13
CA ASN A 145 -17.64 4.66 -9.12
C ASN A 145 -16.94 4.56 -10.49
N ILE A 146 -16.24 3.44 -10.70
CA ILE A 146 -15.43 3.18 -11.90
C ILE A 146 -16.25 3.24 -13.20
N GLU A 147 -17.58 3.11 -13.14
CA GLU A 147 -18.44 3.22 -14.32
C GLU A 147 -18.54 4.65 -14.87
N LEU A 148 -18.21 5.66 -14.07
CA LEU A 148 -18.17 7.07 -14.49
C LEU A 148 -16.84 7.45 -15.17
N VAL A 149 -15.86 6.54 -15.13
CA VAL A 149 -14.54 6.75 -15.73
C VAL A 149 -14.59 6.42 -17.22
N PRO A 150 -14.03 7.26 -18.11
CA PRO A 150 -13.98 7.01 -19.54
C PRO A 150 -13.27 5.70 -19.89
N ASN A 151 -13.80 4.97 -20.88
CA ASN A 151 -13.30 3.64 -21.26
C ASN A 151 -11.81 3.64 -21.64
N GLU A 152 -11.31 4.75 -22.19
CA GLU A 152 -9.94 4.96 -22.64
C GLU A 152 -8.92 4.80 -21.51
N ILE A 153 -9.30 5.16 -20.28
CA ILE A 153 -8.43 5.06 -19.09
C ILE A 153 -8.95 4.06 -18.06
N LYS A 154 -10.22 3.64 -18.18
CA LYS A 154 -10.89 2.72 -17.25
C LYS A 154 -10.14 1.40 -17.12
N THR A 155 -9.75 0.77 -18.22
CA THR A 155 -9.03 -0.51 -18.17
C THR A 155 -7.70 -0.38 -17.45
N HIS A 156 -6.98 0.72 -17.63
CA HIS A 156 -5.72 0.97 -16.92
C HIS A 156 -5.92 1.21 -15.44
N ILE A 157 -6.98 1.94 -15.06
CA ILE A 157 -7.34 2.15 -13.65
C ILE A 157 -7.75 0.81 -13.01
N GLU A 158 -8.61 0.02 -13.65
CA GLU A 158 -9.02 -1.30 -13.17
C GLU A 158 -7.84 -2.27 -13.06
N GLN A 159 -6.94 -2.27 -14.04
CA GLN A 159 -5.70 -3.06 -13.99
C GLN A 159 -4.84 -2.62 -12.81
N THR A 160 -4.68 -1.32 -12.59
CA THR A 160 -3.90 -0.77 -11.48
C THR A 160 -4.50 -1.21 -10.14
N GLN A 161 -5.82 -1.02 -9.95
CA GLN A 161 -6.54 -1.46 -8.74
C GLN A 161 -6.44 -2.97 -8.51
N ARG A 162 -6.45 -3.79 -9.58
CA ARG A 162 -6.27 -5.25 -9.49
C ARG A 162 -4.83 -5.63 -9.18
N SER A 163 -3.85 -4.99 -9.82
CA SER A 163 -2.43 -5.19 -9.53
C SER A 163 -2.09 -4.74 -8.11
N ASP A 164 -2.82 -3.78 -7.56
CA ASP A 164 -2.58 -3.29 -6.21
C ASP A 164 -3.03 -4.27 -5.12
N LEU A 165 -3.99 -5.16 -5.38
CA LEU A 165 -4.26 -6.28 -4.45
C LEU A 165 -3.06 -7.25 -4.40
N SER A 166 -2.39 -7.46 -5.53
CA SER A 166 -1.15 -8.23 -5.60
C SER A 166 0.03 -7.46 -5.02
N TYR A 167 0.09 -6.13 -5.21
CA TYR A 167 1.10 -5.24 -4.64
C TYR A 167 0.96 -5.12 -3.12
N GLU A 168 -0.26 -5.02 -2.58
CA GLU A 168 -0.51 -4.94 -1.14
C GLU A 168 -0.06 -6.23 -0.46
N ASN A 169 -0.40 -7.38 -1.05
CA ASN A 169 0.11 -8.68 -0.58
C ASN A 169 1.63 -8.79 -0.70
N HIS A 170 2.22 -8.25 -1.77
CA HIS A 170 3.67 -8.21 -1.95
C HIS A 170 4.36 -7.27 -0.94
N ARG A 171 3.75 -6.11 -0.65
CA ARG A 171 4.23 -5.14 0.34
C ARG A 171 4.15 -5.73 1.74
N LEU A 172 3.01 -6.32 2.11
CA LEU A 172 2.84 -7.09 3.34
C LEU A 172 3.88 -8.20 3.44
N LYS A 173 4.17 -8.91 2.35
CA LYS A 173 5.21 -9.95 2.33
C LYS A 173 6.59 -9.37 2.63
N ILE A 174 6.97 -8.25 2.00
CA ILE A 174 8.24 -7.57 2.28
C ILE A 174 8.31 -7.11 3.73
N GLU A 175 7.26 -6.43 4.22
CA GLU A 175 7.18 -5.91 5.59
C GLU A 175 7.28 -7.04 6.63
N SER A 176 6.46 -8.08 6.48
CA SER A 176 6.45 -9.26 7.37
C SER A 176 7.78 -10.00 7.39
N PHE A 177 8.39 -10.23 6.22
CA PHE A 177 9.70 -10.90 6.17
C PHE A 177 10.77 -10.04 6.83
N THR A 178 10.80 -8.73 6.54
CA THR A 178 11.76 -7.80 7.12
C THR A 178 11.62 -7.72 8.64
N GLU A 179 10.40 -7.58 9.16
CA GLU A 179 10.10 -7.54 10.59
C GLU A 179 10.51 -8.84 11.29
N TYR A 180 10.22 -9.99 10.66
CA TYR A 180 10.65 -11.27 11.18
C TYR A 180 12.19 -11.37 11.28
N PHE A 181 12.92 -10.99 10.23
CA PHE A 181 14.38 -11.05 10.24
C PHE A 181 15.02 -10.09 11.26
N GLU A 182 14.48 -8.89 11.44
CA GLU A 182 14.92 -7.96 12.49
C GLU A 182 14.65 -8.54 13.88
N THR A 183 13.48 -9.17 14.08
CA THR A 183 13.14 -9.85 15.33
C THR A 183 14.09 -11.03 15.60
N LEU A 184 14.38 -11.83 14.59
CA LEU A 184 15.32 -12.95 14.65
C LEU A 184 16.72 -12.45 15.03
N TYR A 185 17.21 -11.42 14.37
CA TYR A 185 18.52 -10.83 14.69
C TYR A 185 18.55 -10.31 16.12
N THR A 186 17.53 -9.56 16.54
CA THR A 186 17.46 -9.00 17.89
C THR A 186 17.42 -10.08 18.97
N ALA A 187 16.75 -11.21 18.71
CA ALA A 187 16.68 -12.32 19.64
C ALA A 187 18.03 -13.03 19.84
N TYR A 188 18.87 -13.09 18.80
CA TYR A 188 20.11 -13.89 18.80
C TYR A 188 21.39 -13.05 18.68
N SER A 189 21.30 -11.72 18.68
CA SER A 189 22.47 -10.82 18.56
C SER A 189 23.41 -10.90 19.76
N ASN A 190 22.86 -11.17 20.95
CA ASN A 190 23.62 -11.25 22.20
C ASN A 190 24.17 -12.66 22.44
N ASP A 191 23.37 -13.69 22.14
CA ASP A 191 23.75 -15.09 22.21
C ASP A 191 23.16 -15.86 21.02
N SER A 192 24.04 -16.23 20.09
CA SER A 192 23.67 -16.97 18.88
C SER A 192 23.77 -18.49 19.07
N GLU A 193 24.26 -19.00 20.20
CA GLU A 193 24.43 -20.44 20.42
C GLU A 193 23.11 -21.22 20.39
N PRO A 194 21.99 -20.71 20.96
CA PRO A 194 20.69 -21.39 20.85
C PRO A 194 20.21 -21.49 19.40
N LEU A 195 20.49 -20.48 18.56
CA LEU A 195 20.18 -20.50 17.14
C LEU A 195 21.01 -21.59 16.43
N TRP A 196 22.31 -21.70 16.71
CA TRP A 196 23.15 -22.74 16.09
C TRP A 196 22.68 -24.16 16.42
N LYS A 197 22.17 -24.38 17.63
CA LYS A 197 21.53 -25.65 18.01
C LYS A 197 20.28 -25.93 17.19
N LEU A 198 19.43 -24.92 16.98
CA LEU A 198 18.23 -25.03 16.13
C LEU A 198 18.58 -25.32 14.66
N LEU A 199 19.70 -24.78 14.17
CA LEU A 199 20.22 -25.04 12.81
C LEU A 199 20.92 -26.41 12.67
N GLY A 200 21.06 -27.18 13.75
CA GLY A 200 21.72 -28.49 13.73
C GLY A 200 23.24 -28.42 13.57
N PHE A 201 23.87 -27.30 13.90
CA PHE A 201 25.33 -27.16 13.83
C PHE A 201 26.01 -28.04 14.89
N THR A 202 27.20 -28.56 14.56
CA THR A 202 28.00 -29.39 15.47
C THR A 202 28.90 -28.53 16.37
N ASP A 203 29.43 -29.09 17.46
CA ASP A 203 30.40 -28.41 18.32
C ASP A 203 31.63 -27.91 17.56
N THR A 204 32.06 -28.63 16.52
CA THR A 204 33.17 -28.20 15.66
C THR A 204 32.81 -26.94 14.86
N THR A 205 31.56 -26.85 14.41
CA THR A 205 31.00 -25.68 13.74
C THR A 205 30.91 -24.51 14.72
N PHE A 206 30.46 -24.74 15.96
CA PHE A 206 30.37 -23.71 17.00
C PHE A 206 31.74 -23.08 17.25
N GLN A 207 32.76 -23.92 17.48
CA GLN A 207 34.12 -23.46 17.70
C GLN A 207 34.67 -22.68 16.50
N THR A 208 34.33 -23.10 15.28
CA THR A 208 34.72 -22.41 14.04
C THR A 208 34.10 -21.02 13.95
N ILE A 209 32.80 -20.87 14.21
CA ILE A 209 32.08 -19.58 14.19
C ILE A 209 32.60 -18.67 15.31
N GLN A 210 32.72 -19.17 16.53
CA GLN A 210 33.26 -18.40 17.65
C GLN A 210 34.69 -17.91 17.37
N LYS A 211 35.54 -18.78 16.82
CA LYS A 211 36.91 -18.43 16.45
C LYS A 211 36.95 -17.39 15.33
N PHE A 212 36.04 -17.50 14.35
CA PHE A 212 35.89 -16.50 13.29
C PHE A 212 35.49 -15.13 13.86
N HIS A 213 34.48 -15.03 14.72
CA HIS A 213 34.08 -13.77 15.34
C HIS A 213 35.20 -13.14 16.18
N ARG A 214 35.87 -13.96 17.01
CA ARG A 214 37.01 -13.51 17.82
C ARG A 214 38.12 -12.93 16.95
N LEU A 215 38.49 -13.62 15.88
CA LEU A 215 39.53 -13.14 14.96
C LEU A 215 39.06 -11.92 14.17
N SER A 216 37.80 -11.84 13.75
CA SER A 216 37.24 -10.72 12.98
C SER A 216 37.31 -9.40 13.74
N ASN A 217 37.06 -9.42 15.05
CA ASN A 217 37.04 -8.23 15.91
C ASN A 217 38.43 -7.65 16.24
N ILE A 218 39.53 -8.30 15.84
CA ILE A 218 40.89 -7.78 16.05
C ILE A 218 41.22 -6.71 14.99
N SER A 219 41.62 -5.51 15.42
CA SER A 219 41.94 -4.38 14.52
C SER A 219 43.26 -4.55 13.77
N ASN A 220 44.33 -5.02 14.44
CA ASN A 220 45.67 -5.19 13.87
C ASN A 220 45.99 -6.68 13.64
N LYS A 221 45.48 -7.24 12.54
CA LYS A 221 45.67 -8.66 12.18
C LYS A 221 47.02 -8.88 11.48
N ASN A 222 47.80 -9.86 11.92
CA ASN A 222 48.99 -10.30 11.21
C ASN A 222 48.67 -11.20 10.01
N GLN A 223 49.64 -11.46 9.13
CA GLN A 223 49.46 -12.26 7.92
C GLN A 223 48.93 -13.68 8.20
N ARG A 224 49.33 -14.28 9.33
CA ARG A 224 48.85 -15.61 9.77
C ARG A 224 47.37 -15.57 10.14
N GLN A 225 46.94 -14.57 10.91
CA GLN A 225 45.55 -14.36 11.30
C GLN A 225 44.67 -14.05 10.09
N LEU A 226 45.16 -13.27 9.11
CA LEU A 226 44.44 -13.02 7.85
C LEU A 226 44.23 -14.30 7.04
N ASN A 227 45.25 -15.15 6.93
CA ASN A 227 45.15 -16.42 6.23
C ASN A 227 44.22 -17.41 6.96
N GLU A 228 44.23 -17.40 8.29
CA GLU A 228 43.34 -18.21 9.10
C GLU A 228 41.87 -17.75 8.98
N LEU A 229 41.63 -16.44 8.96
CA LEU A 229 40.30 -15.87 8.76
C LEU A 229 39.72 -16.26 7.38
N LYS A 230 40.56 -16.23 6.33
CA LYS A 230 40.19 -16.74 4.99
C LYS A 230 39.85 -18.23 4.98
N ARG A 231 40.47 -19.04 5.83
CA ARG A 231 40.14 -20.47 5.97
C ARG A 231 38.83 -20.67 6.70
N LEU A 232 38.61 -19.94 7.80
CA LEU A 232 37.40 -20.01 8.61
C LEU A 232 36.16 -19.45 7.90
N SER A 233 36.35 -18.50 6.97
CA SER A 233 35.28 -18.04 6.07
C SER A 233 34.87 -19.10 5.04
N GLY A 234 35.70 -20.14 4.83
CA GLY A 234 35.34 -21.31 4.03
C GLY A 234 34.11 -22.00 4.63
N GLY A 235 32.97 -21.90 3.94
CA GLY A 235 31.69 -22.44 4.40
C GLY A 235 30.79 -21.45 5.13
N GLN A 236 31.15 -20.16 5.22
CA GLN A 236 30.24 -19.14 5.77
C GLN A 236 28.98 -18.98 4.91
N ASP A 237 29.12 -19.05 3.58
CA ASP A 237 27.96 -18.96 2.68
C ASP A 237 27.03 -20.17 2.83
N VAL A 238 27.58 -21.38 3.02
CA VAL A 238 26.77 -22.59 3.30
C VAL A 238 26.02 -22.46 4.64
N ARG A 239 26.69 -21.96 5.68
CA ARG A 239 26.04 -21.68 6.97
C ARG A 239 24.95 -20.62 6.84
N PHE A 240 25.14 -19.65 5.96
CA PHE A 240 24.16 -18.61 5.67
C PHE A 240 22.95 -19.16 4.93
N GLU A 241 23.16 -20.01 3.93
CA GLU A 241 22.06 -20.71 3.25
C GLU A 241 21.22 -21.52 4.23
N ILE A 242 21.85 -22.28 5.15
CA ILE A 242 21.14 -23.05 6.19
C ILE A 242 20.32 -22.12 7.11
N LEU A 243 20.88 -20.97 7.50
CA LEU A 243 20.14 -19.97 8.29
C LEU A 243 18.93 -19.43 7.52
N ILE A 244 19.09 -19.12 6.22
CA ILE A 244 18.02 -18.62 5.39
C ILE A 244 16.94 -19.69 5.19
N ASP A 245 17.31 -20.94 4.91
CA ASP A 245 16.35 -22.05 4.78
C ASP A 245 15.49 -22.20 6.04
N TYR A 246 16.11 -22.19 7.21
CA TYR A 246 15.41 -22.23 8.49
C TYR A 246 14.47 -21.03 8.69
N ALA A 247 14.97 -19.83 8.39
CA ALA A 247 14.24 -18.59 8.63
C ALA A 247 13.08 -18.38 7.64
N VAL A 248 13.20 -18.86 6.40
CA VAL A 248 12.17 -18.73 5.35
C VAL A 248 10.86 -19.39 5.76
N GLU A 249 10.92 -20.60 6.31
CA GLU A 249 9.72 -21.32 6.74
C GLU A 249 8.98 -20.54 7.84
N LYS A 250 9.73 -20.01 8.81
CA LYS A 250 9.18 -19.22 9.91
C LYS A 250 8.68 -17.83 9.48
N ALA A 251 9.41 -17.17 8.59
CA ALA A 251 9.01 -15.89 7.99
C ALA A 251 7.72 -16.05 7.17
N ASN A 252 7.57 -17.16 6.45
CA ASN A 252 6.36 -17.47 5.69
C ASN A 252 5.15 -17.66 6.61
N ASN A 253 5.32 -18.37 7.73
CA ASN A 253 4.25 -18.49 8.73
C ASN A 253 3.87 -17.14 9.33
N TYR A 254 4.87 -16.30 9.63
CA TYR A 254 4.65 -14.94 10.11
C TYR A 254 3.87 -14.08 9.10
N PHE A 255 4.26 -14.14 7.82
CA PHE A 255 3.54 -13.49 6.72
C PHE A 255 2.09 -13.97 6.58
N ASN A 256 1.85 -15.28 6.62
CA ASN A 256 0.50 -15.84 6.53
C ASN A 256 -0.38 -15.34 7.68
N CYS A 257 0.14 -15.26 8.91
CA CYS A 257 -0.57 -14.66 10.04
C CYS A 257 -0.89 -13.18 9.79
N SER A 258 0.08 -12.38 9.32
CA SER A 258 -0.14 -10.96 8.99
C SER A 258 -1.18 -10.78 7.87
N LEU A 259 -1.17 -11.66 6.87
CA LEU A 259 -2.11 -11.63 5.76
C LEU A 259 -3.54 -12.01 6.19
N ILE A 260 -3.69 -13.02 7.06
CA ILE A 260 -4.96 -13.36 7.70
C ILE A 260 -5.50 -12.15 8.46
N ASN A 261 -4.66 -11.51 9.29
CA ASN A 261 -5.05 -10.34 10.07
C ASN A 261 -5.49 -9.18 9.16
N HIS A 262 -4.79 -8.96 8.04
CA HIS A 262 -5.16 -7.97 7.04
C HIS A 262 -6.55 -8.26 6.45
N TYR A 263 -6.81 -9.49 6.00
CA TYR A 263 -8.11 -9.88 5.45
C TYR A 263 -9.23 -9.77 6.48
N GLU A 264 -9.00 -10.18 7.73
CA GLU A 264 -9.98 -10.03 8.79
C GLU A 264 -10.29 -8.55 9.10
N ALA A 265 -9.27 -7.69 9.15
CA ALA A 265 -9.47 -6.25 9.32
C ALA A 265 -10.28 -5.66 8.15
N LYS A 266 -10.00 -6.10 6.92
CA LYS A 266 -10.75 -5.70 5.74
C LYS A 266 -12.21 -6.14 5.82
N VAL A 267 -12.48 -7.37 6.24
CA VAL A 267 -13.84 -7.89 6.48
C VAL A 267 -14.58 -7.04 7.51
N ARG A 268 -13.96 -6.73 8.66
CA ARG A 268 -14.56 -5.88 9.70
C ARG A 268 -14.88 -4.47 9.16
N SER A 269 -13.98 -3.89 8.37
CA SER A 269 -14.20 -2.58 7.72
C SER A 269 -15.39 -2.62 6.75
N LEU A 270 -15.52 -3.68 5.95
CA LEU A 270 -16.64 -3.85 5.01
C LEU A 270 -17.97 -4.11 5.74
N GLU A 271 -17.95 -4.87 6.85
CA GLU A 271 -19.12 -5.05 7.72
C GLU A 271 -19.59 -3.73 8.30
N HIS A 272 -18.66 -2.90 8.78
CA HIS A 272 -18.97 -1.57 9.27
C HIS A 272 -19.59 -0.68 8.17
N LYS A 273 -19.01 -0.67 6.96
CA LYS A 273 -19.56 0.07 5.81
C LYS A 273 -20.97 -0.40 5.46
N ASN A 274 -21.22 -1.71 5.48
CA ASN A 274 -22.55 -2.27 5.22
C ASN A 274 -23.56 -1.88 6.29
N ASN A 275 -23.16 -1.85 7.57
CA ASN A 275 -24.02 -1.37 8.66
C ASN A 275 -24.36 0.11 8.49
N MET A 276 -23.43 0.94 8.03
CA MET A 276 -23.70 2.35 7.71
C MET A 276 -24.66 2.48 6.51
N ILE A 277 -24.48 1.67 5.47
CA ILE A 277 -25.43 1.60 4.35
C ILE A 277 -26.83 1.21 4.83
N ASP A 278 -26.94 0.25 5.75
CA ASP A 278 -28.23 -0.16 6.33
C ASP A 278 -28.89 0.95 7.13
N GLN A 279 -28.12 1.68 7.94
CA GLN A 279 -28.62 2.87 8.64
C GLN A 279 -29.12 3.94 7.67
N LEU A 280 -28.39 4.18 6.57
CA LEU A 280 -28.82 5.12 5.53
C LEU A 280 -30.12 4.63 4.88
N LEU A 281 -30.21 3.37 4.48
CA LEU A 281 -31.41 2.78 3.88
C LEU A 281 -32.60 2.65 4.85
N GLY A 282 -32.43 3.02 6.12
CA GLY A 282 -33.48 2.91 7.14
C GLY A 282 -33.77 1.46 7.55
N ILE A 283 -32.88 0.53 7.23
CA ILE A 283 -32.92 -0.87 7.67
C ILE A 283 -32.39 -0.87 9.10
N GLU A 284 -33.22 -1.23 10.07
CA GLU A 284 -32.78 -1.27 11.47
C GLU A 284 -31.57 -2.22 11.61
N PRO A 285 -30.42 -1.75 12.13
CA PRO A 285 -29.31 -2.64 12.40
C PRO A 285 -29.75 -3.65 13.45
N SER A 286 -29.36 -4.92 13.27
CA SER A 286 -29.56 -5.96 14.27
C SER A 286 -28.84 -5.59 15.57
N ALA A 287 -29.57 -4.94 16.46
CA ALA A 287 -29.31 -4.70 17.88
C ALA A 287 -27.83 -4.52 18.30
N PHE A 288 -27.18 -3.42 17.91
CA PHE A 288 -26.10 -2.87 18.74
C PHE A 288 -26.74 -1.98 19.82
N LYS A 289 -26.98 -2.55 21.01
CA LYS A 289 -27.50 -1.81 22.17
C LYS A 289 -26.39 -0.94 22.76
N SER A 290 -26.22 0.29 22.26
CA SER A 290 -25.46 1.31 22.99
C SER A 290 -26.24 1.70 24.27
N PRO A 291 -25.61 1.74 25.46
CA PRO A 291 -26.28 2.12 26.71
C PRO A 291 -26.63 3.62 26.78
N TYR A 292 -26.19 4.43 25.80
CA TYR A 292 -26.42 5.87 25.82
C TYR A 292 -27.63 6.27 24.98
N ARG A 293 -28.75 6.52 25.68
CA ARG A 293 -29.98 7.07 25.09
C ARG A 293 -29.82 8.59 24.85
N LYS A 294 -29.07 9.01 23.83
CA LYS A 294 -29.07 10.41 23.38
C LYS A 294 -30.44 10.74 22.76
N LYS A 295 -31.06 11.84 23.20
CA LYS A 295 -32.31 12.35 22.59
C LYS A 295 -32.08 12.55 21.09
N ARG A 296 -32.83 11.81 20.26
CA ARG A 296 -32.79 11.97 18.80
C ARG A 296 -33.17 13.42 18.44
N PRO A 297 -32.40 14.14 17.60
CA PRO A 297 -32.89 15.37 17.01
C PRO A 297 -34.15 15.07 16.18
N LYS A 298 -35.09 16.03 16.14
CA LYS A 298 -36.33 15.91 15.37
C LYS A 298 -36.00 15.60 13.90
N ARG A 299 -36.63 14.57 13.34
CA ARG A 299 -36.47 14.13 11.95
C ARG A 299 -36.83 15.28 11.00
N HIS A 300 -35.85 15.92 10.37
CA HIS A 300 -36.07 16.59 9.10
C HIS A 300 -36.19 15.51 8.03
N LYS A 301 -37.39 15.36 7.44
CA LYS A 301 -37.73 14.27 6.50
C LYS A 301 -37.24 14.49 5.07
N ASP A 302 -36.47 15.55 4.80
CA ASP A 302 -36.29 16.04 3.41
C ASP A 302 -34.89 15.82 2.81
N TYR A 303 -34.06 14.93 3.37
CA TYR A 303 -32.71 14.65 2.83
C TYR A 303 -32.47 13.18 2.46
N PHE A 304 -33.46 12.49 1.89
CA PHE A 304 -33.25 11.17 1.32
C PHE A 304 -33.54 11.17 -0.19
N TYR A 305 -32.49 11.34 -1.00
CA TYR A 305 -32.58 11.31 -2.47
C TYR A 305 -32.86 9.87 -2.95
N PRO A 306 -33.94 9.62 -3.71
CA PRO A 306 -34.27 8.29 -4.25
C PRO A 306 -33.18 7.68 -5.15
N HIS A 307 -32.37 8.51 -5.81
CA HIS A 307 -31.28 8.09 -6.69
C HIS A 307 -30.08 7.43 -5.98
N ASN A 308 -30.04 7.44 -4.64
CA ASN A 308 -28.99 6.79 -3.85
C ASN A 308 -29.32 5.34 -3.45
N ILE A 309 -30.58 4.89 -3.50
CA ILE A 309 -30.95 3.57 -2.98
C ILE A 309 -30.33 2.44 -3.81
N ASP A 310 -30.41 2.52 -5.14
CA ASP A 310 -29.83 1.52 -6.03
C ASP A 310 -28.30 1.51 -5.96
N GLN A 311 -27.68 2.68 -5.81
CA GLN A 311 -26.23 2.80 -5.61
C GLN A 311 -25.79 2.22 -4.26
N LEU A 312 -26.51 2.51 -3.17
CA LEU A 312 -26.25 1.95 -1.84
C LEU A 312 -26.41 0.42 -1.85
N ASN A 313 -27.44 -0.11 -2.52
CA ASN A 313 -27.65 -1.55 -2.69
C ASN A 313 -26.53 -2.19 -3.52
N LYS A 314 -26.10 -1.53 -4.61
CA LYS A 314 -24.96 -1.99 -5.42
C LYS A 314 -23.66 -2.01 -4.60
N MET A 315 -23.36 -0.94 -3.88
CA MET A 315 -22.21 -0.87 -2.96
C MET A 315 -22.27 -1.96 -1.88
N LYS A 316 -23.44 -2.24 -1.31
CA LYS A 316 -23.62 -3.32 -0.33
C LYS A 316 -23.35 -4.70 -0.95
N LYS A 317 -23.82 -4.93 -2.18
CA LYS A 317 -23.57 -6.16 -2.94
C LYS A 317 -22.08 -6.33 -3.24
N ASP A 318 -21.40 -5.27 -3.68
CA ASP A 318 -19.97 -5.29 -3.97
C ASP A 318 -19.14 -5.51 -2.70
N ASN A 319 -19.48 -4.82 -1.60
CA ASN A 319 -18.86 -5.04 -0.29
C ASN A 319 -19.03 -6.49 0.18
N ASN A 320 -20.22 -7.08 0.02
CA ASN A 320 -20.47 -8.48 0.38
C ASN A 320 -19.67 -9.45 -0.49
N ARG A 321 -19.51 -9.17 -1.79
CA ARG A 321 -18.66 -9.96 -2.69
C ARG A 321 -17.20 -9.91 -2.26
N ILE A 322 -16.65 -8.72 -2.02
CA ILE A 322 -15.27 -8.54 -1.57
C ILE A 322 -15.07 -9.21 -0.20
N LYS A 323 -16.01 -9.04 0.72
CA LYS A 323 -16.02 -9.68 2.04
C LYS A 323 -15.97 -11.20 1.91
N SER A 324 -16.78 -11.79 1.04
CA SER A 324 -16.79 -13.23 0.80
C SER A 324 -15.43 -13.70 0.29
N ASN A 325 -14.84 -13.00 -0.68
CA ASN A 325 -13.52 -13.33 -1.20
C ASN A 325 -12.45 -13.26 -0.10
N CYS A 326 -12.39 -12.18 0.69
CA CYS A 326 -11.44 -12.06 1.80
C CYS A 326 -11.62 -13.15 2.86
N LYS A 327 -12.87 -13.58 3.15
CA LYS A 327 -13.13 -14.70 4.07
C LYS A 327 -12.61 -16.01 3.50
N THR A 328 -12.89 -16.30 2.23
CA THR A 328 -12.40 -17.51 1.56
C THR A 328 -10.88 -17.55 1.53
N GLU A 329 -10.21 -16.44 1.20
CA GLU A 329 -8.74 -16.38 1.21
C GLU A 329 -8.16 -16.53 2.63
N ALA A 330 -8.77 -15.91 3.65
CA ALA A 330 -8.34 -16.09 5.03
C ALA A 330 -8.54 -17.54 5.53
N GLU A 331 -9.62 -18.22 5.13
CA GLU A 331 -9.88 -19.62 5.46
C GLU A 331 -8.91 -20.58 4.75
N ARG A 332 -8.57 -20.31 3.48
CA ARG A 332 -7.54 -21.06 2.75
C ARG A 332 -6.19 -21.00 3.45
N LEU A 333 -5.79 -19.81 3.90
CA LEU A 333 -4.52 -19.62 4.61
C LEU A 333 -4.50 -20.27 6.01
N LYS A 334 -5.67 -20.44 6.66
CA LYS A 334 -5.79 -21.13 7.94
C LYS A 334 -5.73 -22.65 7.81
N ASN A 335 -6.19 -23.20 6.69
CA ASN A 335 -6.25 -24.64 6.43
C ASN A 335 -5.53 -25.00 5.12
N PRO A 336 -4.19 -25.00 5.09
CA PRO A 336 -3.40 -25.26 3.88
C PRO A 336 -3.44 -26.71 3.38
N GLU A 337 -4.20 -27.62 4.00
CA GLU A 337 -4.13 -29.08 3.80
C GLU A 337 -4.62 -29.62 2.43
N ASN A 338 -4.96 -28.78 1.44
CA ASN A 338 -5.53 -29.25 0.16
C ASN A 338 -4.78 -28.89 -1.12
N GLU A 339 -3.54 -28.38 -1.07
CA GLU A 339 -2.72 -28.21 -2.28
C GLU A 339 -1.40 -29.00 -2.18
N GLN A 340 -1.36 -30.14 -2.87
CA GLN A 340 -0.15 -30.87 -3.23
C GLN A 340 0.68 -30.00 -4.20
N ASP A 341 1.52 -29.11 -3.68
CA ASP A 341 2.73 -28.58 -4.36
C ASP A 341 3.62 -27.76 -3.39
N SER A 342 3.96 -28.35 -2.24
CA SER A 342 4.78 -27.70 -1.20
C SER A 342 6.24 -27.44 -1.62
N SER A 343 6.75 -28.15 -2.63
CA SER A 343 8.19 -28.05 -2.98
C SER A 343 8.52 -26.81 -3.84
N ASP A 344 7.61 -26.39 -4.72
CA ASP A 344 7.83 -25.23 -5.60
C ASP A 344 7.59 -23.91 -4.88
N THR A 345 6.58 -23.85 -4.01
CA THR A 345 6.30 -22.69 -3.16
C THR A 345 7.45 -22.39 -2.18
N THR A 346 8.12 -23.41 -1.64
CA THR A 346 9.25 -23.22 -0.70
C THR A 346 10.48 -22.64 -1.40
N LYS A 347 10.79 -23.11 -2.62
CA LYS A 347 11.88 -22.56 -3.44
C LYS A 347 11.61 -21.11 -3.86
N ASP A 348 10.36 -20.77 -4.15
CA ASP A 348 9.98 -19.40 -4.49
C ASP A 348 10.15 -18.43 -3.31
N HIS A 349 9.83 -18.86 -2.08
CA HIS A 349 10.05 -18.06 -0.87
C HIS A 349 11.54 -17.89 -0.53
N PHE A 350 12.35 -18.92 -0.77
CA PHE A 350 13.80 -18.84 -0.63
C PHE A 350 14.40 -17.82 -1.61
N ASN A 351 14.06 -17.94 -2.89
CA ASN A 351 14.52 -17.01 -3.93
C ASN A 351 14.04 -15.57 -3.69
N PHE A 352 12.81 -15.40 -3.20
CA PHE A 352 12.31 -14.09 -2.78
C PHE A 352 13.15 -13.50 -1.64
N THR A 353 13.47 -14.31 -0.63
CA THR A 353 14.27 -13.88 0.53
C THR A 353 15.67 -13.47 0.12
N LEU A 354 16.33 -14.22 -0.78
CA LEU A 354 17.63 -13.83 -1.30
C LEU A 354 17.57 -12.46 -2.00
N LYS A 355 16.56 -12.23 -2.86
CA LYS A 355 16.36 -10.93 -3.51
C LYS A 355 16.07 -9.80 -2.52
N LEU A 356 15.29 -10.07 -1.47
CA LEU A 356 15.00 -9.12 -0.40
C LEU A 356 16.28 -8.70 0.33
N LEU A 357 17.14 -9.67 0.66
CA LEU A 357 18.41 -9.41 1.36
C LEU A 357 19.46 -8.75 0.46
N ASP A 358 19.48 -9.06 -0.84
CA ASP A 358 20.32 -8.34 -1.81
C ASP A 358 19.88 -6.87 -1.95
N SER A 359 18.59 -6.60 -1.82
CA SER A 359 18.03 -5.25 -1.82
C SER A 359 18.22 -4.52 -0.47
N ASN A 360 18.52 -5.25 0.61
CA ASN A 360 18.71 -4.74 1.97
C ASN A 360 20.07 -5.19 2.55
N PRO A 361 21.19 -4.59 2.10
CA PRO A 361 22.53 -5.06 2.45
C PRO A 361 22.83 -4.96 3.94
N ASP A 362 22.25 -4.01 4.67
CA ASP A 362 22.44 -3.89 6.13
C ASP A 362 21.82 -5.09 6.86
N LEU A 363 20.58 -5.44 6.54
CA LEU A 363 19.90 -6.61 7.12
C LEU A 363 20.66 -7.90 6.79
N LYS A 364 21.10 -8.05 5.53
CA LYS A 364 21.94 -9.18 5.10
C LYS A 364 23.22 -9.27 5.93
N MET A 365 23.90 -8.15 6.16
CA MET A 365 25.11 -8.08 6.98
C MET A 365 24.85 -8.42 8.45
N ARG A 366 23.74 -7.94 9.02
CA ARG A 366 23.32 -8.28 10.40
C ARG A 366 23.07 -9.76 10.57
N LEU A 367 22.31 -10.38 9.66
CA LEU A 367 22.06 -11.82 9.68
C LEU A 367 23.35 -12.64 9.50
N LYS A 368 24.27 -12.19 8.64
CA LYS A 368 25.61 -12.78 8.51
C LYS A 368 26.47 -12.65 9.78
N LYS A 369 26.15 -11.76 10.72
CA LYS A 369 26.85 -11.71 12.03
C LYS A 369 26.40 -12.80 12.99
N LEU A 370 25.30 -13.50 12.70
CA LEU A 370 24.83 -14.60 13.53
C LEU A 370 25.60 -15.92 13.26
N ILE A 371 26.48 -15.96 12.24
CA ILE A 371 27.14 -17.18 11.72
C ILE A 371 28.52 -16.91 11.08
#